data_AF-A0A423U9M2-F1
#
_entry.id   AF-A0A423U9M2-F1
#
_cell.length_a   1.000
_cell.length_b   1.000
_cell.length_c   1.000
_cell.angle_alpha   90.00
_cell.angle_beta   90.00
_cell.angle_gamma   90.00
#
_symmetry.space_group_name_H-M   'P 1'
#
loop_
_entity.id
_entity.type
_entity.pdbx_description
1 polymer ?
#
loop_
_entity_poly.entity_id
_entity_poly.type
_entity_poly.pdbx_seq_one_letter_code
_entity_poly.pdbx_strand_id
1 'polypeptide(L)'
;MNDTHRPFLAIPPYSLPSLLNRSIGWRLGLQAVTGVVVLTFLMGTFYRSASLYHPQRRAILHLKNQKRKIKEKNRTDDTPPFFDLATLRSRTVQILLVSIGLSSFGITTPIIYLAHQAEEEGLGDTSVVLLQTYLGLGWVIGCCAFGFVVLQKNTECRVGRQYLCQASMFLCGVSTLAFTAVEGYHGYVLFAWLYGIFCGGFHYSLKMYTYEKVRARNFARTWGFVQCSQAIPTAIGVPIT
;
A
#
# COMPACT_ATOMS: atom_id res chain seq x y z
N MET A 1 9.84 41.40 11.06
CA MET A 1 9.34 41.81 9.73
C MET A 1 10.14 41.01 8.71
N ASN A 2 9.64 40.00 8.01
CA ASN A 2 8.25 39.70 7.67
C ASN A 2 8.11 38.18 7.46
N ASP A 3 7.03 37.63 7.97
CA ASP A 3 6.53 36.29 7.67
C ASP A 3 6.35 36.08 6.17
N THR A 4 6.72 34.88 5.69
CA THR A 4 6.13 34.29 4.49
C THR A 4 5.90 32.80 4.75
N HIS A 5 4.71 32.53 5.30
CA HIS A 5 3.87 31.37 5.05
C HIS A 5 4.57 30.10 4.52
N ARG A 6 4.80 29.15 5.42
CA ARG A 6 4.86 27.72 5.07
C ARG A 6 3.46 27.11 5.22
N PRO A 7 2.62 27.04 4.17
CA PRO A 7 1.63 25.99 4.09
C PRO A 7 2.31 24.75 3.50
N PHE A 8 1.74 23.57 3.71
CA PHE A 8 2.18 22.25 3.23
C PHE A 8 3.03 21.44 4.21
N LEU A 9 2.26 20.73 5.04
CA LEU A 9 2.47 19.35 5.50
C LEU A 9 3.77 19.08 6.26
N ALA A 10 3.62 18.75 7.54
CA ALA A 10 4.64 18.13 8.37
C ALA A 10 5.17 16.84 7.72
N ILE A 11 6.20 16.97 6.89
CA ILE A 11 7.06 15.86 6.48
C ILE A 11 8.15 15.81 7.56
N PRO A 12 8.31 14.69 8.30
CA PRO A 12 9.33 14.58 9.32
C PRO A 12 10.72 14.89 8.71
N PRO A 13 11.54 15.74 9.34
CA PRO A 13 12.72 16.35 8.68
C PRO A 13 13.88 15.42 8.29
N TYR A 14 13.75 14.08 8.42
CA TYR A 14 14.88 13.12 8.29
C TYR A 14 14.61 11.92 7.36
N SER A 15 13.52 11.89 6.59
CA SER A 15 13.35 10.84 5.57
C SER A 15 14.45 10.91 4.51
N LEU A 16 14.95 9.81 3.93
CA LEU A 16 16.03 9.77 2.90
C LEU A 16 16.14 10.99 1.93
N PRO A 17 15.05 11.57 1.39
CA PRO A 17 15.10 12.82 0.61
C PRO A 17 15.64 14.06 1.34
N SER A 18 15.62 14.10 2.68
CA SER A 18 16.11 15.20 3.53
C SER A 18 17.64 15.22 3.72
N LEU A 19 18.32 14.07 3.74
CA LEU A 19 19.78 14.00 3.68
C LEU A 19 20.31 14.50 2.34
N LEU A 20 19.59 14.18 1.26
CA LEU A 20 19.82 14.80 -0.04
C LEU A 20 19.55 16.32 0.04
N ASN A 21 18.47 16.74 0.69
CA ASN A 21 18.12 18.16 0.85
C ASN A 21 19.19 18.97 1.64
N ARG A 22 19.85 18.39 2.64
CA ARG A 22 20.84 19.12 3.47
C ARG A 22 22.16 19.40 2.73
N SER A 23 22.51 18.60 1.73
CA SER A 23 23.72 18.77 0.91
C SER A 23 23.45 19.43 -0.46
N ILE A 24 22.27 19.18 -1.02
CA ILE A 24 21.92 19.48 -2.42
C ILE A 24 20.74 20.47 -2.52
N GLY A 25 20.03 20.75 -1.42
CA GLY A 25 18.92 21.71 -1.37
C GLY A 25 17.59 21.14 -1.85
N TRP A 26 16.49 21.68 -1.29
CA TRP A 26 15.14 21.11 -1.44
C TRP A 26 14.67 21.11 -2.90
N ARG A 27 15.18 22.05 -3.69
CA ARG A 27 14.93 22.18 -5.13
C ARG A 27 15.48 20.97 -5.90
N LEU A 28 16.74 20.61 -5.67
CA LEU A 28 17.37 19.48 -6.34
C LEU A 28 16.83 18.14 -5.79
N GLY A 29 16.43 18.08 -4.52
CA GLY A 29 15.68 16.94 -3.97
C GLY A 29 14.37 16.69 -4.73
N LEU A 30 13.56 17.74 -4.96
CA LEU A 30 12.34 17.64 -5.75
C LEU A 30 12.62 17.29 -7.23
N GLN A 31 13.70 17.79 -7.80
CA GLN A 31 14.13 17.42 -9.15
C GLN A 31 14.52 15.93 -9.24
N ALA A 32 15.23 15.40 -8.24
CA ALA A 32 15.58 13.98 -8.18
C ALA A 32 14.33 13.09 -8.08
N VAL A 33 13.36 13.46 -7.23
CA VAL A 33 12.07 12.76 -7.13
C VAL A 33 11.33 12.79 -8.48
N THR A 34 11.33 13.94 -9.15
CA THR A 34 10.73 14.08 -10.49
C THR A 34 11.40 13.16 -11.50
N GLY A 35 12.73 13.05 -11.48
CA GLY A 35 13.48 12.12 -12.33
C GLY A 35 13.07 10.66 -12.11
N VAL A 36 12.89 10.24 -10.86
CA VAL A 36 12.41 8.89 -10.52
C VAL A 36 10.97 8.66 -11.01
N VAL A 37 10.07 9.64 -10.86
CA VAL A 37 8.69 9.54 -11.36
C VAL A 37 8.67 9.43 -12.89
N VAL A 38 9.47 10.23 -13.60
CA VAL A 38 9.60 10.14 -15.06
C VAL A 38 10.12 8.77 -15.48
N LEU A 39 11.06 8.20 -14.75
CA LEU A 39 11.54 6.83 -15.01
C LEU A 39 10.42 5.79 -14.86
N THR A 40 9.56 5.91 -13.84
CA THR A 40 8.41 5.00 -13.70
C THR A 40 7.41 5.13 -14.85
N PHE A 41 7.23 6.35 -15.39
CA PHE A 41 6.41 6.58 -16.58
C PHE A 41 7.00 5.86 -17.81
N LEU A 42 8.32 5.98 -18.02
CA LEU A 42 9.01 5.26 -19.09
C LEU A 42 8.91 3.74 -18.93
N MET A 43 9.04 3.19 -17.71
CA MET A 43 8.79 1.76 -17.49
C MET A 43 7.34 1.37 -17.81
N GLY A 44 6.39 2.26 -17.53
CA GLY A 44 4.98 2.08 -17.88
C GLY A 44 4.72 2.07 -19.39
N THR A 45 5.46 2.85 -20.19
CA THR A 45 5.30 2.82 -21.66
C THR A 45 5.81 1.52 -22.27
N PHE A 46 6.81 0.88 -21.65
CA PHE A 46 7.26 -0.47 -22.02
C PHE A 46 6.32 -1.58 -21.54
N TYR A 47 5.36 -1.29 -20.66
CA TYR A 47 4.38 -2.26 -20.19
C TYR A 47 3.36 -2.61 -21.29
N ARG A 48 3.71 -3.60 -22.11
CA ARG A 48 2.83 -4.13 -23.17
C ARG A 48 1.87 -5.16 -22.58
N SER A 49 0.57 -5.02 -22.85
CA SER A 49 -0.46 -5.93 -22.33
C SER A 49 -0.24 -7.40 -22.76
N ALA A 50 -0.15 -8.32 -21.79
CA ALA A 50 0.05 -9.75 -22.00
C ALA A 50 -1.03 -10.42 -22.88
N SER A 51 -2.22 -9.82 -22.97
CA SER A 51 -3.29 -10.28 -23.87
C SER A 51 -2.92 -10.21 -25.36
N LEU A 52 -1.86 -9.48 -25.71
CA LEU A 52 -1.34 -9.41 -27.07
C LEU A 52 -0.59 -10.68 -27.50
N TYR A 53 0.02 -11.41 -26.55
CA TYR A 53 0.82 -12.62 -26.81
C TYR A 53 -0.01 -13.90 -26.77
N HIS A 54 -1.33 -13.81 -26.59
CA HIS A 54 -2.19 -14.98 -26.59
C HIS A 54 -2.21 -15.62 -27.99
N PRO A 55 -1.85 -16.92 -28.15
CA PRO A 55 -1.72 -17.56 -29.47
C PRO A 55 -3.04 -17.53 -30.27
N GLN A 56 -4.19 -17.57 -29.57
CA GLN A 56 -5.53 -17.47 -30.18
C GLN A 56 -6.09 -16.03 -30.26
N ARG A 57 -5.26 -14.98 -30.20
CA ARG A 57 -5.72 -13.57 -30.16
C ARG A 57 -6.67 -13.21 -31.29
N ARG A 58 -6.43 -13.68 -32.53
CA ARG A 58 -7.29 -13.37 -33.69
C ARG A 58 -8.71 -13.90 -33.51
N ALA A 59 -8.85 -15.11 -32.95
CA ALA A 59 -10.15 -15.69 -32.64
C ALA A 59 -10.85 -14.94 -31.49
N ILE A 60 -10.14 -14.62 -30.40
CA ILE A 60 -10.69 -13.81 -29.29
C ILE A 60 -11.14 -12.43 -29.79
N LEU A 61 -10.36 -11.80 -30.66
CA LEU A 61 -10.70 -10.50 -31.25
C LEU A 61 -11.96 -10.61 -32.12
N HIS A 62 -12.07 -11.66 -32.94
CA HIS A 62 -13.24 -11.90 -33.78
C HIS A 62 -14.50 -12.16 -32.94
N LEU A 63 -14.41 -13.03 -31.92
CA LEU A 63 -15.50 -13.27 -30.96
C LEU A 63 -15.87 -12.00 -30.17
N LYS A 64 -14.89 -11.18 -29.76
CA LYS A 64 -15.14 -9.93 -29.04
C LYS A 64 -15.77 -8.87 -29.94
N ASN A 65 -15.37 -8.80 -31.21
CA ASN A 65 -15.97 -7.93 -32.22
C ASN A 65 -17.40 -8.37 -32.55
N GLN A 66 -17.67 -9.67 -32.70
CA GLN A 66 -19.03 -10.20 -32.87
C GLN A 66 -19.89 -9.92 -31.64
N LYS A 67 -19.40 -10.18 -30.41
CA LYS A 67 -20.12 -9.83 -29.18
C LYS A 67 -20.38 -8.35 -29.05
N ARG A 68 -19.44 -7.49 -29.45
CA ARG A 68 -19.62 -6.03 -29.43
C ARG A 68 -20.68 -5.58 -30.43
N LYS A 69 -20.68 -6.12 -31.65
CA LYS A 69 -21.71 -5.87 -32.66
C LYS A 69 -23.11 -6.31 -32.20
N ILE A 70 -23.22 -7.49 -31.57
CA ILE A 70 -24.49 -7.99 -31.01
C ILE A 70 -24.94 -7.14 -29.81
N LYS A 71 -24.00 -6.74 -28.94
CA LYS A 71 -24.30 -5.88 -27.79
C LYS A 71 -24.70 -4.47 -28.20
N GLU A 72 -24.10 -3.90 -29.25
CA GLU A 72 -24.45 -2.58 -29.79
C GLU A 72 -25.86 -2.57 -30.39
N LYS A 73 -26.31 -3.70 -30.97
CA LYS A 73 -27.69 -3.86 -31.49
C LYS A 73 -28.76 -3.95 -30.38
N ASN A 74 -28.38 -4.36 -29.17
CA ASN A 74 -29.27 -4.51 -28.00
C ASN A 74 -29.13 -3.38 -26.97
N ARG A 75 -28.60 -2.20 -27.34
CA ARG A 75 -28.44 -1.09 -26.38
C ARG A 75 -29.77 -0.42 -26.07
N THR A 76 -30.46 -0.91 -25.06
CA THR A 76 -31.07 -0.02 -24.06
C THR A 76 -29.92 0.65 -23.30
N ASP A 77 -30.08 1.91 -22.88
CA ASP A 77 -29.05 2.77 -22.27
C ASP A 77 -28.40 2.20 -20.98
N ASP A 78 -27.51 1.21 -21.14
CA ASP A 78 -26.55 0.82 -20.12
C ASP A 78 -25.25 1.59 -20.35
N THR A 79 -25.31 2.92 -20.26
CA THR A 79 -24.12 3.67 -19.87
C THR A 79 -23.68 3.10 -18.53
N PRO A 80 -22.48 2.49 -18.40
CA PRO A 80 -22.04 2.03 -17.09
C PRO A 80 -22.07 3.26 -16.17
N PRO A 81 -22.82 3.25 -15.07
CA PRO A 81 -22.88 4.40 -14.19
C PRO A 81 -21.45 4.75 -13.79
N PHE A 82 -21.11 6.04 -13.89
CA PHE A 82 -19.78 6.56 -13.55
C PHE A 82 -19.35 6.05 -12.15
N PHE A 83 -20.33 5.96 -11.24
CA PHE A 83 -20.22 5.28 -9.95
C PHE A 83 -21.08 4.01 -9.93
N ASP A 84 -20.51 2.89 -10.37
CA ASP A 84 -21.15 1.58 -10.20
C ASP A 84 -20.86 1.07 -8.78
N LEU A 85 -21.65 1.53 -7.81
CA LEU A 85 -21.60 1.07 -6.41
C LEU A 85 -22.10 -0.38 -6.26
N ALA A 86 -22.47 -1.08 -7.33
CA ALA A 86 -22.90 -2.47 -7.25
C ALA A 86 -21.84 -3.38 -6.59
N THR A 87 -20.55 -3.06 -6.74
CA THR A 87 -19.46 -3.78 -6.06
C THR A 87 -19.42 -3.54 -4.55
N LEU A 88 -19.89 -2.37 -4.09
CA LEU A 88 -19.97 -1.98 -2.68
C LEU A 88 -21.21 -2.54 -1.97
N ARG A 89 -22.18 -3.09 -2.71
CA ARG A 89 -23.41 -3.67 -2.13
C ARG A 89 -23.16 -5.00 -1.40
N SER A 90 -22.05 -5.69 -1.69
CA SER A 90 -21.72 -6.95 -1.04
C SER A 90 -21.32 -6.72 0.42
N ARG A 91 -22.02 -7.35 1.37
CA ARG A 91 -21.71 -7.27 2.82
C ARG A 91 -20.25 -7.63 3.11
N THR A 92 -19.67 -8.60 2.41
CA THR A 92 -18.27 -8.99 2.61
C THR A 92 -17.29 -7.87 2.25
N VAL A 93 -17.58 -7.11 1.18
CA VAL A 93 -16.75 -5.98 0.75
C VAL A 93 -16.92 -4.81 1.72
N GLN A 94 -18.12 -4.58 2.23
CA GLN A 94 -18.36 -3.54 3.24
C GLN A 94 -17.60 -3.82 4.54
N ILE A 95 -17.69 -5.05 5.06
CA ILE A 95 -16.96 -5.46 6.27
C ILE A 95 -15.45 -5.34 6.05
N LEU A 96 -14.95 -5.74 4.87
CA LEU A 96 -13.56 -5.57 4.47
C LEU A 96 -13.15 -4.08 4.54
N LEU A 97 -13.92 -3.19 3.92
CA LEU A 97 -13.61 -1.76 3.86
C LEU A 97 -13.60 -1.11 5.24
N VAL A 98 -14.60 -1.40 6.07
CA VAL A 98 -14.68 -0.87 7.43
C VAL A 98 -13.49 -1.37 8.28
N SER A 99 -13.16 -2.66 8.19
CA SER A 99 -12.01 -3.23 8.91
C SER A 99 -10.70 -2.58 8.48
N ILE A 100 -10.48 -2.42 7.17
CA ILE A 100 -9.26 -1.80 6.65
C ILE A 100 -9.19 -0.33 7.02
N GLY A 101 -10.31 0.39 6.97
CA GLY A 101 -10.37 1.79 7.37
C GLY A 101 -9.93 1.97 8.82
N LEU A 102 -10.48 1.14 9.72
CA LEU A 102 -10.08 1.17 11.13
C LEU A 102 -8.61 0.80 11.32
N SER A 103 -8.13 -0.24 10.63
CA SER A 103 -6.72 -0.65 10.71
C SER A 103 -5.76 0.40 10.14
N SER A 104 -6.14 1.16 9.11
CA SER A 104 -5.28 2.15 8.46
C SER A 104 -4.88 3.30 9.40
N PHE A 105 -5.74 3.63 10.36
CA PHE A 105 -5.44 4.59 11.42
C PHE A 105 -4.22 4.13 12.23
N GLY A 106 -4.28 2.92 12.82
CA GLY A 106 -3.22 2.40 13.68
C GLY A 106 -1.98 1.88 12.95
N ILE A 107 -2.06 1.58 11.66
CA ILE A 107 -0.91 1.09 10.88
C ILE A 107 0.01 2.24 10.42
N THR A 108 -0.52 3.44 10.24
CA THR A 108 0.33 4.56 9.77
C THR A 108 1.09 5.22 10.94
N THR A 109 0.47 5.26 12.12
CA THR A 109 1.03 5.94 13.31
C THR A 109 2.46 5.50 13.67
N PRO A 110 2.78 4.20 13.79
CA PRO A 110 4.11 3.77 14.26
C PRO A 110 5.21 4.11 13.25
N ILE A 111 4.87 4.15 11.96
CA ILE A 111 5.84 4.48 10.89
C ILE A 111 6.31 5.93 11.00
N ILE A 112 5.40 6.85 11.33
CA ILE A 112 5.69 8.27 11.45
C ILE A 112 6.29 8.56 12.83
N TYR A 113 5.69 8.00 13.88
CA TYR A 113 6.09 8.25 15.26
C TYR A 113 7.46 7.66 15.58
N LEU A 114 7.84 6.51 14.98
CA LEU A 114 9.19 5.93 15.15
C LEU A 114 10.30 6.91 14.73
N ALA A 115 10.08 7.68 13.67
CA ALA A 115 11.05 8.68 13.22
C ALA A 115 11.12 9.89 14.17
N HIS A 116 9.99 10.26 14.78
CA HIS A 116 9.93 11.37 15.74
C HIS A 116 10.51 10.99 17.11
N GLN A 117 10.15 9.82 17.64
CA GLN A 117 10.66 9.31 18.91
C GLN A 117 12.19 9.13 18.86
N ALA A 118 12.72 8.62 17.74
CA ALA A 118 14.16 8.47 17.56
C ALA A 118 14.89 9.82 17.57
N GLU A 119 14.23 10.90 17.15
CA GLU A 119 14.77 12.25 17.21
C GLU A 119 14.74 12.82 18.63
N GLU A 120 13.64 12.66 19.37
CA GLU A 120 13.52 13.15 20.75
C GLU A 120 14.56 12.53 21.69
N GLU A 121 14.96 11.28 21.45
CA GLU A 121 16.04 10.62 22.18
C GLU A 121 17.45 11.09 21.78
N GLY A 122 17.56 11.99 20.80
CA GLY A 122 18.83 12.55 20.35
C GLY A 122 19.69 11.55 19.57
N LEU A 123 19.09 10.51 18.97
CA LEU A 123 19.82 9.62 18.07
C LEU A 123 20.28 10.42 16.84
N GLY A 124 21.56 10.31 16.49
CA GLY A 124 22.11 11.05 15.36
C GLY A 124 21.34 10.79 14.06
N ASP A 125 21.22 11.82 13.21
CA ASP A 125 20.42 11.82 11.97
C ASP A 125 20.62 10.57 11.08
N THR A 126 21.86 10.06 11.03
CA THR A 126 22.21 8.85 10.27
C THR A 126 21.51 7.59 10.82
N SER A 127 21.36 7.50 12.13
CA SER A 127 20.72 6.36 12.83
C SER A 127 19.21 6.33 12.59
N VAL A 128 18.55 7.49 12.52
CA VAL A 128 17.12 7.60 12.18
C VAL A 128 16.87 7.10 10.75
N VAL A 129 17.73 7.49 9.81
CA VAL A 129 17.65 7.04 8.42
C VAL A 129 17.91 5.54 8.30
N LEU A 130 18.87 5.01 9.05
CA LEU A 130 19.12 3.56 9.12
C LEU A 130 17.91 2.80 9.65
N LEU A 131 17.25 3.31 10.69
CA LEU A 131 16.05 2.70 11.26
C LEU A 131 14.90 2.65 10.26
N GLN A 132 14.69 3.74 9.52
CA GLN A 132 13.70 3.79 8.44
C GLN A 132 14.07 2.86 7.27
N THR A 133 15.37 2.68 7.02
CA THR A 133 15.87 1.72 6.03
C THR A 133 15.59 0.28 6.46
N TYR A 134 15.83 -0.07 7.73
CA TYR A 134 15.49 -1.40 8.28
C TYR A 134 14.00 -1.67 8.24
N LEU A 135 13.16 -0.68 8.55
CA LEU A 135 11.71 -0.79 8.41
C LEU A 135 11.30 -1.09 6.96
N GLY A 136 11.89 -0.38 5.99
CA GLY A 136 11.65 -0.61 4.57
C GLY A 136 12.14 -1.98 4.07
N LEU A 137 13.31 -2.43 4.54
CA LEU A 137 13.83 -3.77 4.23
C LEU A 137 12.94 -4.86 4.83
N GLY A 138 12.52 -4.70 6.09
CA GLY A 138 11.55 -5.56 6.75
C GLY A 138 10.26 -5.66 5.95
N TRP A 139 9.75 -4.54 5.43
CA TRP A 139 8.56 -4.52 4.57
C TRP A 139 8.72 -5.38 3.32
N VAL A 140 9.83 -5.25 2.61
CA VAL A 140 10.11 -6.04 1.40
C VAL A 140 10.20 -7.52 1.75
N ILE A 141 10.90 -7.86 2.82
CA ILE A 141 11.03 -9.25 3.30
C ILE A 141 9.66 -9.82 3.70
N GLY A 142 8.83 -9.04 4.39
CA GLY A 142 7.46 -9.42 4.74
C GLY A 142 6.58 -9.68 3.51
N CYS A 143 6.65 -8.79 2.51
CA CYS A 143 5.98 -8.97 1.23
C CYS A 143 6.42 -10.27 0.52
N CYS A 144 7.73 -10.54 0.48
CA CYS A 144 8.27 -11.77 -0.12
C CYS A 144 7.86 -13.01 0.66
N ALA A 145 8.02 -13.03 1.98
CA ALA A 145 7.72 -14.17 2.84
C ALA A 145 6.23 -14.55 2.77
N PHE A 146 5.32 -13.60 2.94
CA PHE A 146 3.89 -13.85 2.79
C PHE A 146 3.51 -14.21 1.34
N GLY A 147 4.23 -13.67 0.35
CA GLY A 147 4.13 -14.08 -1.04
C GLY A 147 4.43 -15.56 -1.25
N PHE A 148 5.55 -16.04 -0.71
CA PHE A 148 5.92 -17.46 -0.76
C PHE A 148 4.91 -18.35 -0.03
N VAL A 149 4.45 -17.93 1.16
CA VAL A 149 3.41 -18.67 1.92
C VAL A 149 2.12 -18.81 1.11
N VAL A 150 1.71 -17.74 0.40
CA VAL A 150 0.52 -17.77 -0.46
C VAL A 150 0.70 -18.62 -1.72
N LEU A 151 1.93 -18.73 -2.24
CA LEU A 151 2.29 -19.57 -3.38
C LEU A 151 2.36 -21.06 -3.01
N GLN A 152 2.81 -21.38 -1.80
CA GLN A 152 2.83 -22.74 -1.25
C GLN A 152 1.42 -23.21 -0.91
N LYS A 153 0.64 -23.54 -1.95
CA LYS A 153 -0.63 -24.25 -1.83
C LYS A 153 -0.37 -25.71 -1.49
N ASN A 154 -0.14 -26.02 -0.22
CA ASN A 154 -0.29 -27.40 0.23
C ASN A 154 -1.77 -27.78 0.20
N THR A 155 -2.08 -28.87 -0.49
CA THR A 155 -3.45 -29.41 -0.70
C THR A 155 -4.18 -29.71 0.62
N GLU A 156 -3.43 -29.99 1.68
CA GLU A 156 -3.93 -30.35 3.01
C GLU A 156 -4.09 -29.16 3.98
N CYS A 157 -3.40 -28.04 3.74
CA CYS A 157 -3.42 -26.89 4.66
C CYS A 157 -3.84 -25.64 3.89
N ARG A 158 -5.14 -25.57 3.60
CA ARG A 158 -5.76 -24.42 2.94
C ARG A 158 -5.99 -23.31 3.96
N VAL A 159 -4.91 -22.79 4.55
CA VAL A 159 -4.96 -21.63 5.44
C VAL A 159 -5.63 -20.51 4.67
N GLY A 160 -6.83 -20.12 5.12
CA GLY A 160 -7.60 -19.09 4.45
C GLY A 160 -6.80 -17.81 4.38
N ARG A 161 -6.74 -17.15 3.21
CA ARG A 161 -6.07 -15.85 3.04
C ARG A 161 -6.59 -14.79 4.00
N GLN A 162 -7.84 -14.95 4.45
CA GLN A 162 -8.45 -14.18 5.51
C GLN A 162 -7.72 -14.33 6.86
N TYR A 163 -7.35 -15.56 7.25
CA TYR A 163 -6.62 -15.81 8.50
C TYR A 163 -5.20 -15.25 8.44
N LEU A 164 -4.51 -15.37 7.31
CA LEU A 164 -3.20 -14.73 7.11
C LEU A 164 -3.29 -13.21 7.27
N CYS A 165 -4.30 -12.59 6.65
CA CYS A 165 -4.55 -11.16 6.78
C CYS A 165 -4.86 -10.77 8.24
N GLN A 166 -5.72 -11.51 8.94
CA GLN A 166 -6.08 -11.25 10.33
C GLN A 166 -4.89 -11.44 11.28
N ALA A 167 -4.12 -12.52 11.11
CA ALA A 167 -2.91 -12.79 11.91
C ALA A 167 -1.86 -11.69 11.72
N SER A 168 -1.63 -11.24 10.48
CA SER A 168 -0.71 -10.12 10.21
C SER A 168 -1.17 -8.81 10.84
N MET A 169 -2.47 -8.48 10.79
CA MET A 169 -3.01 -7.29 11.47
C MET A 169 -2.84 -7.39 12.99
N PHE A 170 -3.12 -8.55 13.57
CA PHE A 170 -2.98 -8.78 15.00
C PHE A 170 -1.51 -8.64 15.43
N LEU A 171 -0.57 -9.22 14.68
CA LEU A 171 0.86 -9.12 14.97
C LEU A 171 1.40 -7.70 14.78
N CYS A 172 0.87 -6.92 13.83
CA CYS A 172 1.16 -5.49 13.76
C CYS A 172 0.71 -4.76 15.02
N GLY A 173 -0.50 -5.04 15.53
CA GLY A 173 -1.02 -4.45 16.76
C GLY A 173 -0.19 -4.83 17.99
N VAL A 174 0.17 -6.11 18.13
CA VAL A 174 1.06 -6.59 19.21
C VAL A 174 2.43 -5.92 19.12
N SER A 175 2.98 -5.76 17.92
CA SER A 175 4.24 -5.06 17.72
C SER A 175 4.14 -3.60 18.15
N THR A 176 3.05 -2.90 17.83
CA THR A 176 2.81 -1.52 18.30
C THR A 176 2.70 -1.42 19.81
N LEU A 177 2.08 -2.40 20.49
CA LEU A 177 2.06 -2.43 21.96
C LEU A 177 3.45 -2.71 22.52
N ALA A 178 4.22 -3.60 21.91
CA ALA A 178 5.59 -3.87 22.31
C ALA A 178 6.48 -2.61 22.19
N PHE A 179 6.24 -1.75 21.20
CA PHE A 179 6.95 -0.47 21.06
C PHE A 179 6.83 0.42 22.30
N THR A 180 5.67 0.44 22.97
CA THR A 180 5.47 1.26 24.18
C THR A 180 6.26 0.78 25.39
N ALA A 181 6.78 -0.46 25.37
CA ALA A 181 7.51 -1.06 26.49
C ALA A 181 9.01 -1.18 26.25
N VAL A 182 9.48 -0.80 25.06
CA VAL A 182 10.86 -1.01 24.62
C VAL A 182 11.61 0.33 24.62
N GLU A 183 12.69 0.38 25.38
CA GLU A 183 13.60 1.52 25.45
C GLU A 183 14.96 1.14 24.85
N GLY A 184 15.57 2.06 24.09
CA GLY A 184 16.93 1.95 23.57
C GLY A 184 17.07 1.48 22.11
N TYR A 185 18.22 1.80 21.51
CA TYR A 185 18.50 1.65 20.07
C TYR A 185 18.27 0.23 19.51
N HIS A 186 18.76 -0.80 20.21
CA HIS A 186 18.59 -2.19 19.79
C HIS A 186 17.12 -2.60 19.78
N GLY A 187 16.34 -2.06 20.73
CA GLY A 187 14.91 -2.25 20.82
C GLY A 187 14.17 -1.66 19.62
N TYR A 188 14.51 -0.43 19.23
CA TYR A 188 13.95 0.21 18.03
C TYR A 188 14.27 -0.56 16.76
N VAL A 189 15.50 -1.06 16.61
CA VAL A 189 15.89 -1.85 15.44
C VAL A 189 15.06 -3.14 15.34
N LEU A 190 14.90 -3.87 16.45
CA LEU A 190 14.08 -5.09 16.48
C LEU A 190 12.61 -4.78 16.18
N PHE A 191 12.08 -3.70 16.75
CA PHE A 191 10.73 -3.23 16.46
C PHE A 191 10.56 -2.88 14.97
N ALA A 192 11.47 -2.11 14.38
CA ALA A 192 11.42 -1.73 12.96
C ALA A 192 11.40 -2.95 12.04
N TRP A 193 12.21 -3.97 12.35
CA TRP A 193 12.22 -5.23 11.61
C TRP A 193 10.91 -6.01 11.75
N LEU A 194 10.47 -6.28 12.98
CA LEU A 194 9.25 -7.05 13.23
C LEU A 194 8.01 -6.34 12.67
N TYR A 195 7.86 -5.06 12.98
CA TYR A 195 6.75 -4.25 12.48
C TYR A 195 6.77 -4.14 10.95
N GLY A 196 7.95 -3.93 10.35
CA GLY A 196 8.11 -3.90 8.89
C GLY A 196 7.67 -5.20 8.22
N ILE A 197 8.12 -6.36 8.73
CA ILE A 197 7.77 -7.68 8.18
C ILE A 197 6.26 -7.92 8.24
N PHE A 198 5.62 -7.70 9.39
CA PHE A 198 4.19 -7.93 9.53
C PHE A 198 3.37 -6.92 8.73
N CYS A 199 3.79 -5.65 8.67
CA CYS A 199 3.09 -4.62 7.91
C CYS A 199 3.17 -4.86 6.40
N GLY A 200 4.35 -5.24 5.89
CA GLY A 200 4.53 -5.65 4.49
C GLY A 200 3.70 -6.90 4.16
N GLY A 201 3.72 -7.90 5.04
CA GLY A 201 2.91 -9.11 4.91
C GLY A 201 1.40 -8.84 4.89
N PHE A 202 0.93 -7.92 5.72
CA PHE A 202 -0.47 -7.47 5.74
C PHE A 202 -0.87 -6.82 4.42
N HIS A 203 -0.09 -5.86 3.91
CA HIS A 203 -0.40 -5.17 2.66
C HIS A 203 -0.44 -6.12 1.45
N TYR A 204 0.48 -7.09 1.41
CA TYR A 204 0.47 -8.13 0.39
C TYR A 204 -0.76 -9.04 0.52
N SER A 205 -1.02 -9.57 1.72
CA SER A 205 -2.14 -10.46 1.99
C SER A 205 -3.48 -9.80 1.72
N LEU A 206 -3.60 -8.50 2.01
CA LEU A 206 -4.80 -7.72 1.75
C LEU A 206 -5.11 -7.59 0.26
N LYS A 207 -4.09 -7.31 -0.57
CA LYS A 207 -4.22 -7.30 -2.04
C LYS A 207 -4.73 -8.64 -2.54
N MET A 208 -4.12 -9.73 -2.09
CA MET A 208 -4.49 -11.07 -2.52
C MET A 208 -5.87 -11.51 -2.00
N TYR A 209 -6.23 -11.13 -0.78
CA TYR A 209 -7.54 -11.39 -0.20
C TYR A 209 -8.64 -10.66 -0.96
N THR A 210 -8.41 -9.40 -1.32
CA THR A 210 -9.33 -8.62 -2.18
C THR A 210 -9.48 -9.26 -3.56
N TYR A 211 -8.37 -9.78 -4.12
CA TYR A 211 -8.38 -10.48 -5.41
C TYR A 211 -9.19 -11.78 -5.39
N GLU A 212 -9.17 -12.53 -4.27
CA GLU A 212 -9.98 -13.75 -4.13
C GLU A 212 -11.48 -13.46 -4.01
N LYS A 213 -11.85 -12.38 -3.31
CA LYS A 213 -13.25 -12.02 -3.07
C LYS A 213 -13.91 -11.30 -4.24
N VAL A 214 -13.14 -10.62 -5.09
CA VAL A 214 -13.65 -9.81 -6.19
C VAL A 214 -13.28 -10.43 -7.54
N ARG A 215 -14.24 -10.58 -8.45
CA ARG A 215 -13.95 -11.00 -9.83
C ARG A 215 -12.93 -10.05 -10.48
N ALA A 216 -11.96 -10.59 -11.21
CA ALA A 216 -10.88 -9.82 -11.85
C ALA A 216 -11.35 -8.61 -12.68
N ARG A 217 -12.54 -8.67 -13.30
CA ARG A 217 -13.15 -7.55 -14.04
C ARG A 217 -13.46 -6.32 -13.15
N ASN A 218 -13.83 -6.54 -11.90
CA ASN A 218 -14.22 -5.49 -10.96
C ASN A 218 -13.09 -5.18 -9.95
N PHE A 219 -12.00 -5.95 -9.95
CA PHE A 219 -10.89 -5.79 -9.01
C PHE A 219 -10.29 -4.39 -9.01
N ALA A 220 -10.02 -3.80 -10.19
CA ALA A 220 -9.45 -2.45 -10.29
C ALA A 220 -10.34 -1.40 -9.62
N ARG A 221 -11.67 -1.52 -9.73
CA ARG A 221 -12.64 -0.61 -9.11
C ARG A 221 -12.69 -0.81 -7.60
N THR A 222 -12.80 -2.06 -7.15
CA THR A 222 -12.84 -2.37 -5.72
C THR A 222 -11.54 -2.03 -5.01
N TRP A 223 -10.39 -2.26 -5.64
CA TRP A 223 -9.08 -1.86 -5.12
C TRP A 223 -8.98 -0.33 -4.98
N GLY A 224 -9.53 0.43 -5.94
CA GLY A 224 -9.70 1.88 -5.82
C GLY A 224 -10.47 2.28 -4.56
N PHE A 225 -11.64 1.68 -4.32
CA PHE A 225 -12.43 1.94 -3.11
C PHE A 225 -11.71 1.55 -1.81
N VAL A 226 -10.96 0.44 -1.82
CA VAL A 226 -10.13 0.03 -0.66
C VAL A 226 -9.07 1.09 -0.36
N GLN A 227 -8.37 1.59 -1.38
CA GLN A 227 -7.37 2.64 -1.19
C GLN A 227 -7.99 3.96 -0.73
N CYS A 228 -9.16 4.35 -1.24
CA CYS A 228 -9.87 5.53 -0.73
C CYS A 228 -10.24 5.36 0.75
N SER A 229 -10.71 4.17 1.12
CA SER A 229 -11.05 3.85 2.51
C SER A 229 -9.83 3.80 3.45
N GLN A 230 -8.62 3.56 2.93
CA GLN A 230 -7.36 3.66 3.68
C GLN A 230 -6.88 5.10 3.78
N ALA A 231 -6.99 5.85 2.68
CA ALA A 231 -6.50 7.22 2.60
C ALA A 231 -7.23 8.17 3.55
N ILE A 232 -8.56 8.01 3.73
CA ILE A 232 -9.35 8.86 4.63
C ILE A 232 -8.86 8.76 6.10
N PRO A 233 -8.79 7.57 6.72
CA PRO A 233 -8.25 7.41 8.07
C PRO A 233 -6.79 7.81 8.19
N THR A 234 -5.96 7.57 7.17
CA THR A 234 -4.56 7.99 7.20
C THR A 234 -4.43 9.51 7.16
N ALA A 235 -5.20 10.20 6.32
CA ALA A 235 -5.18 11.67 6.24
C ALA A 235 -5.70 12.33 7.52
N ILE A 236 -6.66 11.70 8.21
CA ILE A 236 -7.23 12.18 9.48
C ILE A 236 -6.36 11.75 10.68
N GLY A 237 -5.71 10.58 10.61
CA GLY A 237 -4.93 10.03 11.72
C GLY A 237 -3.63 10.77 11.96
N VAL A 238 -2.94 11.22 10.91
CA VAL A 238 -1.70 12.00 11.03
C VAL A 238 -1.86 13.33 11.78
N PRO A 239 -2.92 14.14 11.57
CA PRO A 239 -3.10 15.39 12.32
C PRO A 239 -3.72 15.23 13.72
N ILE A 240 -4.39 14.09 14.00
CA ILE A 240 -5.05 13.85 15.30
C ILE A 240 -4.10 13.20 16.32
N THR A 241 -3.10 12.45 15.85
CA THR A 241 -2.13 11.74 16.69
C THR A 241 -0.85 12.54 16.82
#